data_AF-A0A547PNQ1-F1
#
_entry.id   AF-A0A547PNQ1-F1
#
_cell.length_a   1.000
_cell.length_b   1.000
_cell.length_c   1.000
_cell.angle_alpha   90.00
_cell.angle_beta   90.00
_cell.angle_gamma   90.00
#
_symmetry.space_group_name_H-M   'P 1'
#
loop_
_entity.id
_entity.type
_entity.pdbx_description
1 polymer ?
#
loop_
_entity_poly.entity_id
_entity_poly.type
_entity_poly.pdbx_seq_one_letter_code
_entity_poly.pdbx_strand_id
1 'polypeptide(L)' 'MMMTVIYESVDGCRREGKFSEIEDARTFAVKWVGHNPDIGGGYAVSADGIGKVTTEGLTLEELFEQEAQTKDEQVGSSA' A
#
# COMPACT_ATOMS: atom_id res chain seq x y z
N MET A 1 13.81 -2.28 -11.38
CA MET A 1 13.61 -0.97 -10.74
C MET A 1 13.61 -1.21 -9.24
N MET A 2 14.24 -0.36 -8.42
CA MET A 2 14.30 -0.59 -6.97
C MET A 2 13.44 0.45 -6.27
N MET A 3 12.55 -0.02 -5.40
CA MET A 3 11.54 0.77 -4.72
C MET A 3 11.84 0.74 -3.23
N THR A 4 11.64 1.85 -2.54
CA THR A 4 11.82 1.93 -1.09
C THR A 4 10.52 2.37 -0.46
N VAL A 5 10.07 1.64 0.56
CA VAL A 5 8.88 1.97 1.35
C VAL A 5 9.33 2.25 2.77
N ILE A 6 8.98 3.42 3.29
CA ILE A 6 9.37 3.90 4.61
C ILE A 6 8.10 4.10 5.43
N TYR A 7 7.96 3.32 6.49
CA TYR A 7 6.95 3.48 7.53
C TYR A 7 7.50 4.31 8.69
N GLU A 8 6.71 5.26 9.18
CA GLU A 8 6.99 6.08 10.36
C GLU A 8 5.76 6.12 11.27
N SER A 9 5.92 5.77 12.54
CA SER A 9 4.90 5.88 13.59
C SER A 9 5.08 7.15 14.42
N VAL A 10 4.01 7.64 15.03
CA VAL A 10 4.05 8.75 16.01
C VAL A 10 4.95 8.45 17.23
N ASP A 11 5.16 7.18 17.56
CA ASP A 11 6.05 6.73 18.64
C ASP A 11 7.55 6.83 18.29
N GLY A 12 7.89 7.33 17.10
CA GLY A 12 9.29 7.39 16.61
C GLY A 12 9.78 6.07 16.00
N CYS A 13 8.91 5.06 15.86
CA CYS A 13 9.24 3.83 15.16
C CYS A 13 9.33 4.09 13.65
N ARG A 14 10.55 3.99 13.09
CA ARG A 14 10.79 4.05 11.65
C ARG A 14 11.22 2.69 11.13
N ARG A 15 10.59 2.22 10.04
CA ARG A 15 10.91 0.97 9.34
C ARG A 15 11.02 1.26 7.86
N GLU A 16 12.15 0.91 7.27
CA GLU A 16 12.33 0.97 5.82
C GLU A 16 12.43 -0.45 5.25
N GLY A 17 11.83 -0.65 4.07
CA GLY A 17 11.95 -1.87 3.28
C GLY A 17 12.30 -1.50 1.85
N LYS A 18 13.24 -2.23 1.25
CA LYS A 18 13.61 -2.08 -0.16
C LYS A 18 13.10 -3.29 -0.92
N PHE A 19 12.37 -3.03 -1.99
CA PHE A 19 11.66 -4.05 -2.74
C PHE A 19 11.98 -3.91 -4.22
N SER A 20 12.09 -5.06 -4.89
CA SER A 20 12.23 -5.14 -6.34
C SER A 20 10.88 -5.34 -7.04
N GLU A 21 9.86 -5.75 -6.29
CA GLU A 21 8.53 -6.12 -6.75
C GLU A 21 7.47 -5.25 -6.06
N ILE A 22 6.44 -4.84 -6.82
CA ILE A 22 5.37 -3.97 -6.32
C ILE A 22 4.49 -4.73 -5.31
N GLU A 23 4.28 -6.03 -5.52
CA GLU A 23 3.44 -6.88 -4.65
C GLU A 23 4.00 -6.97 -3.22
N ASP A 24 5.31 -7.12 -3.06
CA ASP A 24 5.98 -7.09 -1.75
C ASP A 24 5.87 -5.70 -1.11
N ALA A 25 6.09 -4.64 -1.89
CA ALA A 25 5.97 -3.26 -1.40
C ALA A 25 4.55 -2.97 -0.90
N ARG A 26 3.52 -3.41 -1.64
CA ARG A 26 2.11 -3.31 -1.27
C ARG A 26 1.80 -4.10 -0.01
N THR A 27 2.24 -5.34 0.06
CA THR A 27 2.05 -6.20 1.25
C THR A 27 2.67 -5.56 2.49
N PHE A 28 3.88 -5.01 2.36
CA PHE A 28 4.53 -4.27 3.43
C PHE A 28 3.70 -3.05 3.83
N ALA A 29 3.29 -2.22 2.89
CA ALA A 29 2.54 -1.00 3.17
C ALA A 29 1.19 -1.31 3.85
N VAL A 30 0.40 -2.23 3.28
CA VAL A 30 -0.91 -2.66 3.83
C VAL A 30 -0.77 -3.27 5.22
N LYS A 31 0.31 -4.02 5.48
CA LYS A 31 0.59 -4.57 6.81
C LYS A 31 0.75 -3.49 7.89
N TRP A 32 1.23 -2.29 7.52
CA TRP A 32 1.49 -1.21 8.47
C TRP A 32 0.39 -0.15 8.54
N VAL A 33 -0.17 0.27 7.39
CA VAL A 33 -1.20 1.33 7.34
C VAL A 33 -2.61 0.82 7.05
N GLY A 34 -2.77 -0.49 6.83
CA GLY A 34 -4.05 -1.11 6.50
C GLY A 34 -4.39 -1.04 5.01
N HIS A 35 -5.53 -1.63 4.64
CA HIS A 35 -5.99 -1.72 3.25
C HIS A 35 -6.51 -0.39 2.68
N ASN A 36 -7.03 0.49 3.54
CA ASN A 36 -7.62 1.77 3.15
C ASN A 36 -6.92 2.91 3.91
N PRO A 37 -5.65 3.21 3.60
CA PRO A 37 -4.99 4.37 4.18
C PRO A 37 -5.54 5.67 3.57
N ASP A 38 -5.37 6.76 4.31
CA ASP A 38 -5.63 8.11 3.83
C ASP A 38 -4.41 8.60 3.02
N ILE A 39 -4.56 8.72 1.70
CA ILE A 39 -3.47 9.09 0.79
C ILE A 39 -3.40 10.63 0.70
N GLY A 40 -2.31 11.21 1.23
CA GLY A 40 -1.96 12.61 1.06
C GLY A 40 -1.03 12.84 -0.14
N GLY A 41 -0.60 14.10 -0.35
CA GLY A 41 0.20 14.51 -1.52
C GLY A 41 1.63 13.95 -1.62
N GLY A 42 1.98 12.93 -0.85
CA GLY A 42 3.32 12.32 -0.83
C GLY A 42 3.54 11.28 0.27
N TYR A 43 2.55 11.04 1.12
CA TYR A 43 2.55 9.96 2.11
C TYR A 43 1.13 9.39 2.27
N ALA A 44 1.01 8.16 2.74
CA ALA A 44 -0.26 7.51 3.08
C ALA A 44 -0.33 7.28 4.59
N VAL A 45 -1.39 7.69 5.25
CA VAL A 45 -1.57 7.56 6.70
C VAL A 45 -2.52 6.40 6.99
N SER A 46 -2.21 5.61 8.01
CA SER A 46 -3.13 4.61 8.54
C SER A 46 -4.46 5.26 8.94
N ALA A 47 -5.57 4.53 8.81
CA ALA A 47 -6.90 5.02 9.18
C ALA A 47 -6.98 5.46 10.66
N ASP A 48 -6.12 4.92 11.51
CA ASP A 48 -6.02 5.28 12.94
C ASP A 48 -5.15 6.53 13.19
N GLY A 49 -4.46 7.05 12.17
CA GLY A 49 -3.60 8.24 12.27
C GLY A 49 -2.24 8.01 12.98
N ILE A 50 -1.98 6.81 13.48
CA ILE A 50 -0.75 6.48 14.22
C ILE A 50 0.49 6.39 13.33
N GLY A 51 0.34 5.89 12.11
CA GLY A 51 1.47 5.56 11.24
C GLY A 51 1.27 6.11 9.85
N LYS A 52 2.37 6.49 9.20
CA LYS A 52 2.39 6.93 7.80
C LYS A 52 3.42 6.13 7.01
N VAL A 53 3.17 5.97 5.72
CA VAL A 53 4.04 5.33 4.74
C VAL A 53 4.41 6.35 3.67
N THR A 54 5.68 6.31 3.29
CA THR A 54 6.27 7.11 2.22
C THR A 54 6.93 6.17 1.23
N THR A 55 6.89 6.48 -0.06
CA THR A 55 7.53 5.68 -1.10
C THR A 55 8.58 6.50 -1.85
N GLU A 56 9.66 5.85 -2.24
CA GLU A 56 10.66 6.38 -3.17
C GLU A 56 10.80 5.43 -4.36
N GLY A 57 10.73 5.98 -5.57
CA GLY A 57 10.78 5.22 -6.81
C GLY A 57 9.46 4.57 -7.24
N LEU A 58 8.36 4.82 -6.50
CA LEU A 58 6.99 4.40 -6.82
C LEU A 58 6.02 5.48 -6.32
N THR A 59 4.89 5.68 -6.99
CA THR A 59 3.80 6.52 -6.48
C THR A 59 2.93 5.75 -5.48
N LEU A 60 2.28 6.47 -4.56
CA LEU A 60 1.37 5.86 -3.59
C LEU A 60 0.13 5.28 -4.26
N GLU A 61 -0.28 5.87 -5.38
CA GLU A 61 -1.38 5.37 -6.20
C GLU A 61 -1.08 3.96 -6.71
N GLU A 62 0.13 3.67 -7.18
CA GLU A 62 0.52 2.31 -7.61
C GLU A 62 0.62 1.34 -6.42
N LEU A 63 1.02 1.85 -5.24
CA LEU A 63 1.16 1.03 -4.03
C LEU A 63 -0.19 0.61 -3.46
N PHE A 64 -1.17 1.52 -3.51
CA PHE A 64 -2.49 1.36 -2.91
C PHE A 64 -3.60 1.32 -3.96
N GLU A 65 -3.27 1.06 -5.23
CA GLU A 65 -4.23 1.01 -6.31
C GLU A 65 -5.36 0.08 -5.85
N GLN A 66 -6.55 0.68 -5.65
CA GLN A 66 -7.73 -0.11 -5.39
C GLN A 66 -7.84 -1.05 -6.57
N GLU A 67 -8.07 -2.33 -6.33
CA GLU A 67 -8.30 -3.33 -7.36
C GLU A 67 -9.50 -2.92 -8.23
N ALA A 68 -9.28 -2.00 -9.15
CA ALA A 68 -10.17 -1.68 -10.23
C ALA A 68 -9.88 -2.76 -11.26
N GLN A 69 -10.65 -3.85 -11.15
CA GLN A 69 -10.75 -5.02 -12.05
C GLN A 69 -9.99 -6.24 -11.53
N THR A 70 -10.69 -7.18 -10.90
CA THR A 70 -11.22 -8.32 -11.66
C THR A 70 -12.62 -8.71 -11.16
N LYS A 71 -13.65 -8.11 -11.78
CA LYS A 71 -14.96 -8.76 -11.94
C LYS A 71 -14.80 -9.69 -13.14
N ASP A 72 -14.16 -10.85 -12.96
CA ASP A 72 -14.31 -11.93 -13.93
C ASP A 72 -15.60 -12.67 -13.61
N GLU A 73 -16.36 -12.90 -14.67
CA GLU A 73 -17.73 -13.33 -14.71
C GLU A 73 -17.83 -14.82 -14.36
N GLN A 74 -18.16 -15.16 -13.10
CA GLN A 74 -18.73 -16.47 -12.77
C GLN A 74 -20.24 -16.36 -12.57
N VAL A 75 -20.98 -16.16 -13.66
CA VAL A 75 -22.38 -16.60 -13.72
C VAL A 75 -22.35 -18.06 -14.15
N GLY A 76 -22.33 -18.96 -13.17
CA GLY A 76 -22.68 -20.35 -13.41
C GLY A 76 -24.13 -20.43 -13.86
N SER A 77 -24.36 -20.51 -15.17
CA SER A 77 -25.62 -21.03 -15.72
C SER A 77 -25.69 -22.52 -15.37
N SER A 78 -26.43 -22.84 -14.32
CA SER A 78 -26.91 -24.20 -14.07
C SER A 78 -27.90 -24.58 -15.17
N ALA A 79 -27.60 -25.66 -15.89
CA ALA A 79 -28.51 -26.36 -16.81
C ALA A 79 -29.22 -27.51 -16.09
#